data_AF-A0A354FSQ5-F1
#
_entry.id   AF-A0A354FSQ5-F1
#
_cell.length_a   1.000
_cell.length_b   1.000
_cell.length_c   1.000
_cell.angle_alpha   90.00
_cell.angle_beta   90.00
_cell.angle_gamma   90.00
#
_symmetry.space_group_name_H-M   'P 1'
#
loop_
_entity.id
_entity.type
_entity.pdbx_description
1 polymer ?
#
loop_
_entity_poly.entity_id
_entity_poly.type
_entity_poly.pdbx_seq_one_letter_code
_entity_poly.pdbx_strand_id
1 'polypeptide(L)'
;MQKHRQTLTPAILLIAPFAFAEPEVVPLEMFTTEDSNLEVTLWAQTPMFNNPTNMDIDKDGRIWVAEGVNYRRHGSRRPEGDRIVVLQDTNGDGQADKNHVFVQEKFLTAPLGVAVLDNKIVVSMTPSMIVYTDVDRDLVFDPSKGDTREELLTGFNSKQHDHSLHSVTAGPDGQWYWNHGNCGAQFTDKSGKTFRL
;
A
#
# COMPACT_ATOMS: atom_id res chain seq x y z
N MET A 1 -6.32 34.75 -51.29
CA MET A 1 -6.04 34.84 -49.84
C MET A 1 -7.27 34.35 -49.09
N GLN A 2 -7.28 33.12 -48.58
CA GLN A 2 -8.34 32.66 -47.68
C GLN A 2 -7.70 31.68 -46.68
N LYS A 3 -7.38 32.19 -45.49
CA LYS A 3 -6.83 31.40 -44.38
C LYS A 3 -7.98 30.66 -43.72
N HIS A 4 -8.06 29.35 -43.89
CA HIS A 4 -8.93 28.51 -43.06
C HIS A 4 -8.31 28.39 -41.66
N ARG A 5 -8.98 28.99 -40.67
CA ARG A 5 -8.70 28.82 -39.25
C ARG A 5 -9.31 27.47 -38.84
N GLN A 6 -8.47 26.48 -38.55
CA GLN A 6 -8.91 25.28 -37.85
C GLN A 6 -9.08 25.62 -36.37
N THR A 7 -10.32 25.64 -35.91
CA THR A 7 -10.66 25.67 -34.49
C THR A 7 -10.44 24.28 -33.91
N LEU A 8 -9.39 24.11 -33.10
CA LEU A 8 -9.19 22.91 -32.29
C LEU A 8 -10.10 23.00 -31.07
N THR A 9 -11.14 22.18 -31.03
CA THR A 9 -11.92 21.92 -29.82
C THR A 9 -11.08 21.04 -28.89
N PRO A 10 -10.88 21.38 -27.61
CA PRO A 10 -10.18 20.49 -26.69
C PRO A 10 -11.06 19.27 -26.43
N ALA A 11 -10.58 18.09 -26.85
CA ALA A 11 -11.19 16.83 -26.47
C ALA A 11 -10.91 16.60 -24.98
N ILE A 12 -11.93 16.78 -24.14
CA ILE A 12 -11.89 16.32 -22.76
C ILE A 12 -11.93 14.80 -22.82
N LEU A 13 -10.78 14.16 -22.62
CA LEU A 13 -10.69 12.71 -22.49
C LEU A 13 -11.29 12.35 -21.12
N LEU A 14 -12.57 11.96 -21.10
CA LEU A 14 -13.12 11.28 -19.93
C LEU A 14 -12.39 9.94 -19.78
N ILE A 15 -11.48 9.87 -18.81
CA ILE A 15 -10.94 8.60 -18.35
C ILE A 15 -12.09 7.91 -17.63
N ALA A 16 -12.67 6.88 -18.25
CA ALA A 16 -13.65 6.03 -17.60
C ALA A 16 -13.00 5.44 -16.32
N PRO A 17 -13.69 5.46 -15.17
CA PRO A 17 -13.16 4.82 -13.97
C PRO A 17 -12.90 3.35 -14.29
N PHE A 18 -11.72 2.87 -13.91
CA PHE A 18 -11.36 1.47 -14.07
C PHE A 18 -12.33 0.63 -13.25
N ALA A 19 -13.26 -0.05 -13.92
CA ALA A 19 -14.20 -0.95 -13.26
C ALA A 19 -13.51 -2.29 -13.05
N PHE A 20 -13.31 -2.69 -11.79
CA PHE A 20 -13.00 -4.08 -11.48
C PHE A 20 -14.21 -4.93 -11.89
N ALA A 21 -13.95 -6.14 -12.40
CA ALA A 21 -15.02 -7.12 -12.54
C ALA A 21 -15.68 -7.37 -11.17
N GLU A 22 -16.96 -7.74 -11.17
CA GLU A 22 -17.64 -8.15 -9.94
C GLU A 22 -16.78 -9.18 -9.20
N PRO A 23 -16.46 -8.95 -7.91
CA PRO A 23 -15.58 -9.84 -7.18
C PRO A 23 -16.22 -11.22 -7.06
N GLU A 24 -15.43 -12.25 -7.35
CA GLU A 24 -15.80 -13.61 -7.00
C GLU A 24 -15.74 -13.74 -5.48
N VAL A 25 -16.88 -14.07 -4.86
CA VAL A 25 -16.98 -14.25 -3.42
C VAL A 25 -16.77 -15.72 -3.08
N VAL A 26 -15.82 -15.99 -2.18
CA VAL A 26 -15.65 -17.32 -1.58
C VAL A 26 -16.67 -17.46 -0.44
N PRO A 27 -17.54 -18.49 -0.46
CA PRO A 27 -18.52 -18.68 0.60
C PRO A 27 -17.86 -18.93 1.98
N LEU A 28 -18.36 -18.28 3.03
CA LEU A 28 -17.76 -18.32 4.37
C LEU A 28 -17.82 -19.73 4.98
N GLU A 29 -18.82 -20.53 4.61
CA GLU A 29 -18.97 -21.92 5.03
C GLU A 29 -17.83 -22.85 4.58
N MET A 30 -16.97 -22.41 3.66
CA MET A 30 -15.76 -23.15 3.28
C MET A 30 -14.64 -23.02 4.31
N PHE A 31 -14.72 -22.06 5.23
CA PHE A 31 -13.74 -21.84 6.28
C PHE A 31 -14.21 -22.50 7.57
N THR A 32 -13.56 -23.60 7.96
CA THR A 32 -13.88 -24.36 9.19
C THR A 32 -12.72 -24.34 10.16
N THR A 33 -13.03 -24.35 11.46
CA THR A 33 -12.06 -24.49 12.56
C THR A 33 -12.20 -25.89 13.18
N GLU A 34 -11.08 -26.52 13.53
CA GLU A 34 -11.09 -27.80 14.27
C GLU A 34 -11.43 -27.59 15.76
N ASP A 35 -11.06 -26.42 16.30
CA ASP A 35 -11.38 -26.03 17.67
C ASP A 35 -12.72 -25.30 17.70
N SER A 36 -13.69 -25.86 18.44
CA SER A 36 -15.02 -25.29 18.59
C SER A 36 -15.07 -23.95 19.32
N ASN A 37 -13.96 -23.51 19.93
CA ASN A 37 -13.83 -22.20 20.56
C ASN A 37 -13.33 -21.11 19.59
N LEU A 38 -13.01 -21.47 18.35
CA LEU A 38 -12.58 -20.53 17.31
C LEU A 38 -13.65 -20.40 16.23
N GLU A 39 -13.82 -19.20 15.72
CA GLU A 39 -14.69 -18.90 14.58
C GLU A 39 -13.92 -18.12 13.50
N VAL A 40 -14.40 -18.20 12.26
CA VAL A 40 -13.94 -17.36 11.15
C VAL A 40 -15.11 -16.52 10.69
N THR A 41 -14.94 -15.20 10.74
CA THR A 41 -15.95 -14.23 10.30
C THR A 41 -15.36 -13.30 9.24
N LEU A 42 -16.24 -12.75 8.41
CA LEU A 42 -15.84 -11.77 7.41
C LEU A 42 -15.75 -10.38 8.07
N TRP A 43 -14.54 -9.84 8.17
CA TRP A 43 -14.32 -8.48 8.71
C TRP A 43 -14.38 -7.39 7.62
N ALA A 44 -13.74 -7.61 6.46
CA ALA A 44 -13.77 -6.68 5.32
C ALA A 44 -13.55 -7.42 3.99
N GLN A 45 -14.06 -6.85 2.89
CA GLN A 45 -13.89 -7.40 1.53
C GLN A 45 -13.82 -6.31 0.46
N THR A 46 -13.46 -6.71 -0.77
CA THR A 46 -13.67 -5.92 -1.98
C THR A 46 -15.15 -5.44 -2.03
N PRO A 47 -15.43 -4.17 -2.35
CA PRO A 47 -14.55 -3.17 -2.97
C PRO A 47 -13.78 -2.25 -2.02
N MET A 48 -13.76 -2.50 -0.70
CA MET A 48 -13.08 -1.62 0.26
C MET A 48 -11.56 -1.53 0.01
N PHE A 49 -10.97 -2.62 -0.46
CA PHE A 49 -9.56 -2.73 -0.87
C PHE A 49 -9.44 -3.76 -2.00
N ASN A 50 -8.26 -3.87 -2.61
CA ASN A 50 -7.97 -4.76 -3.73
C ASN A 50 -6.57 -5.38 -3.60
N ASN A 51 -6.46 -6.69 -3.82
CA ASN A 51 -5.18 -7.41 -3.88
C ASN A 51 -4.24 -7.10 -2.68
N PRO A 52 -4.68 -7.38 -1.44
CA PRO A 52 -3.86 -7.13 -0.26
C PRO A 52 -2.56 -7.96 -0.31
N THR A 53 -1.41 -7.33 -0.09
CA THR A 53 -0.09 -8.01 -0.03
C THR A 53 0.47 -8.05 1.39
N ASN A 54 0.13 -7.06 2.20
CA ASN A 54 0.50 -6.96 3.60
C ASN A 54 -0.48 -6.05 4.34
N MET A 55 -0.56 -6.20 5.67
CA MET A 55 -1.36 -5.34 6.53
C MET A 55 -0.69 -5.07 7.87
N ASP A 56 -1.08 -3.97 8.52
CA ASP A 56 -0.73 -3.65 9.91
C ASP A 56 -1.93 -3.00 10.63
N ILE A 57 -1.89 -3.00 11.97
CA ILE A 57 -2.95 -2.45 12.82
C ILE A 57 -2.37 -1.31 13.65
N ASP A 58 -2.99 -0.14 13.57
CA ASP A 58 -2.52 1.01 14.35
C ASP A 58 -3.11 1.05 15.78
N LYS A 59 -2.67 2.03 16.56
CA LYS A 59 -3.07 2.22 17.96
C LYS A 59 -4.58 2.43 18.17
N ASP A 60 -5.31 2.81 17.11
CA ASP A 60 -6.76 3.07 17.15
C ASP A 60 -7.56 1.86 16.61
N GLY A 61 -6.88 0.73 16.32
CA GLY A 61 -7.51 -0.49 15.82
C GLY A 61 -7.83 -0.45 14.32
N ARG A 62 -7.33 0.54 13.58
CA ARG A 62 -7.56 0.64 12.12
C ARG A 62 -6.62 -0.32 11.40
N ILE A 63 -7.12 -0.98 10.36
CA ILE A 63 -6.32 -1.89 9.53
C ILE A 63 -5.80 -1.14 8.32
N TRP A 64 -4.48 -1.13 8.15
CA TRP A 64 -3.79 -0.55 7.01
C TRP A 64 -3.37 -1.64 6.05
N VAL A 65 -3.69 -1.49 4.77
CA VAL A 65 -3.49 -2.52 3.75
C VAL A 65 -2.59 -1.97 2.64
N ALA A 66 -1.50 -2.68 2.36
CA ALA A 66 -0.74 -2.50 1.13
C ALA A 66 -1.42 -3.25 -0.02
N GLU A 67 -1.76 -2.53 -1.10
CA GLU A 67 -2.35 -3.13 -2.30
C GLU A 67 -1.29 -3.40 -3.36
N GLY A 68 -1.28 -4.61 -3.94
CA GLY A 68 -0.34 -5.02 -4.99
C GLY A 68 -0.95 -5.22 -6.37
N VAL A 69 -1.85 -4.34 -6.81
CA VAL A 69 -2.62 -4.50 -8.06
C VAL A 69 -1.70 -4.50 -9.30
N ASN A 70 -0.60 -3.74 -9.25
CA ASN A 70 0.35 -3.63 -10.36
C ASN A 70 1.44 -4.72 -10.36
N TYR A 71 1.26 -5.85 -9.69
CA TYR A 71 2.30 -6.87 -9.58
C TYR A 71 2.66 -7.57 -10.91
N ARG A 72 3.96 -7.57 -11.23
CA ARG A 72 4.62 -8.20 -12.39
C ARG A 72 3.97 -7.86 -13.72
N ARG A 73 3.37 -8.86 -14.39
CA ARG A 73 2.71 -8.73 -15.69
C ARG A 73 1.52 -7.76 -15.66
N HIS A 74 1.06 -7.37 -14.47
CA HIS A 74 -0.04 -6.44 -14.27
C HIS A 74 0.41 -5.00 -14.00
N GLY A 75 1.67 -4.64 -14.27
CA GLY A 75 2.26 -3.32 -13.97
C GLY A 75 1.53 -2.07 -14.47
N SER A 76 0.58 -2.21 -15.40
CA SER A 76 -0.24 -1.12 -15.95
C SER A 76 -1.72 -1.23 -15.58
N ARG A 77 -2.12 -2.18 -14.72
CA ARG A 77 -3.52 -2.40 -14.34
C ARG A 77 -4.10 -1.21 -13.59
N ARG A 78 -3.25 -0.44 -12.91
CA ARG A 78 -3.59 0.78 -12.18
C ARG A 78 -2.58 1.90 -12.48
N PRO A 79 -2.79 2.68 -13.56
CA PRO A 79 -1.81 3.65 -14.07
C PRO A 79 -1.40 4.77 -13.10
N GLU A 80 -2.25 5.07 -12.12
CA GLU A 80 -2.01 6.07 -11.09
C GLU A 80 -1.12 5.54 -9.95
N GLY A 81 -0.82 4.25 -9.93
CA GLY A 81 -0.02 3.57 -8.91
C GLY A 81 -0.86 2.78 -7.89
N ASP A 82 -0.18 1.89 -7.17
CA ASP A 82 -0.75 1.12 -6.06
C ASP A 82 -0.97 2.00 -4.82
N ARG A 83 -1.66 1.44 -3.83
CA ARG A 83 -2.21 2.21 -2.70
C ARG A 83 -1.82 1.61 -1.37
N ILE A 84 -1.77 2.48 -0.37
CA ILE A 84 -2.01 2.10 1.02
C ILE A 84 -3.43 2.54 1.38
N VAL A 85 -4.24 1.63 1.90
CA VAL A 85 -5.66 1.84 2.23
C VAL A 85 -5.86 1.66 3.72
N VAL A 86 -6.71 2.49 4.34
CA VAL A 86 -7.07 2.41 5.75
C VAL A 86 -8.51 1.96 5.88
N LEU A 87 -8.75 0.92 6.67
CA LEU A 87 -10.04 0.31 6.97
C LEU A 87 -10.38 0.53 8.44
N GLN A 88 -11.65 0.78 8.74
CA GLN A 88 -12.13 1.05 10.11
C GLN A 88 -13.46 0.36 10.36
N ASP A 89 -13.59 -0.17 11.57
CA ASP A 89 -14.87 -0.47 12.22
C ASP A 89 -15.16 0.70 13.18
N THR A 90 -16.11 1.56 12.82
CA THR A 90 -16.44 2.78 13.56
C THR A 90 -17.56 2.59 14.57
N ASN A 91 -18.27 1.46 14.51
CA ASN A 91 -19.39 1.13 15.40
C ASN A 91 -19.06 0.00 16.41
N GLY A 92 -17.92 -0.67 16.25
CA GLY A 92 -17.43 -1.74 17.12
C GLY A 92 -18.18 -3.06 16.97
N ASP A 93 -18.83 -3.32 15.83
CA ASP A 93 -19.62 -4.53 15.59
C ASP A 93 -18.80 -5.70 15.04
N GLY A 94 -17.49 -5.51 14.84
CA GLY A 94 -16.60 -6.53 14.30
C GLY A 94 -16.61 -6.60 12.77
N GLN A 95 -17.14 -5.59 12.08
CA GLN A 95 -17.06 -5.44 10.63
C GLN A 95 -16.57 -4.04 10.24
N ALA A 96 -15.74 -3.97 9.20
CA ALA A 96 -15.31 -2.70 8.67
C ALA A 96 -16.46 -2.00 7.94
N ASP A 97 -16.77 -0.75 8.32
CA ASP A 97 -17.80 0.07 7.68
C ASP A 97 -17.22 1.25 6.89
N LYS A 98 -15.95 1.58 7.09
CA LYS A 98 -15.29 2.72 6.44
C LYS A 98 -13.95 2.32 5.83
N ASN A 99 -13.68 2.86 4.64
CA ASN A 99 -12.36 2.80 4.02
C ASN A 99 -11.99 4.14 3.37
N HIS A 100 -10.70 4.40 3.24
CA HIS A 100 -10.16 5.48 2.40
C HIS A 100 -8.71 5.18 2.02
N VAL A 101 -8.21 5.88 1.02
CA VAL A 101 -6.83 5.77 0.57
C VAL A 101 -5.97 6.72 1.41
N PHE A 102 -4.93 6.20 2.06
CA PHE A 102 -3.92 7.04 2.70
C PHE A 102 -3.02 7.67 1.65
N VAL A 103 -2.43 6.86 0.77
CA VAL A 103 -1.56 7.33 -0.31
C VAL A 103 -1.76 6.52 -1.58
N GLN A 104 -1.69 7.22 -2.72
CA GLN A 104 -1.64 6.64 -4.05
C GLN A 104 -0.73 7.48 -4.94
N GLU A 105 0.33 6.87 -5.45
CA GLU A 105 1.31 7.56 -6.28
C GLU A 105 1.85 6.61 -7.35
N LYS A 106 2.16 7.13 -8.55
CA LYS A 106 2.73 6.34 -9.66
C LYS A 106 4.00 5.59 -9.29
N PHE A 107 4.72 6.10 -8.29
CA PHE A 107 5.92 5.49 -7.76
C PHE A 107 5.63 4.19 -6.99
N LEU A 108 4.47 4.08 -6.34
CA LEU A 108 4.04 2.87 -5.66
C LEU A 108 3.64 1.82 -6.71
N THR A 109 4.47 0.80 -6.84
CA THR A 109 4.22 -0.31 -7.75
C THR A 109 4.47 -1.63 -7.02
N ALA A 110 3.39 -2.28 -6.63
CA ALA A 110 3.35 -3.49 -5.80
C ALA A 110 4.15 -3.36 -4.50
N PRO A 111 3.74 -2.48 -3.55
CA PRO A 111 4.24 -2.54 -2.19
C PRO A 111 3.99 -3.92 -1.57
N LEU A 112 4.97 -4.42 -0.83
CA LEU A 112 4.96 -5.76 -0.22
C LEU A 112 5.07 -5.71 1.31
N GLY A 113 5.10 -4.51 1.88
CA GLY A 113 5.07 -4.28 3.32
C GLY A 113 4.49 -2.91 3.65
N VAL A 114 3.74 -2.86 4.75
CA VAL A 114 3.28 -1.65 5.43
C VAL A 114 3.48 -1.84 6.93
N ALA A 115 3.99 -0.84 7.62
CA ALA A 115 4.03 -0.77 9.08
C ALA A 115 3.63 0.62 9.53
N VAL A 116 2.80 0.71 10.58
CA VAL A 116 2.23 1.95 11.08
C VAL A 116 2.78 2.25 12.46
N LEU A 117 3.66 3.24 12.52
CA LEU A 117 4.44 3.57 13.70
C LEU A 117 4.10 5.00 14.10
N ASP A 118 3.04 5.11 14.90
CA ASP A 118 2.44 6.39 15.27
C ASP A 118 2.02 7.19 14.03
N ASN A 119 2.73 8.26 13.69
CA ASN A 119 2.45 9.06 12.50
C ASN A 119 3.39 8.75 11.32
N LYS A 120 4.18 7.68 11.41
CA LYS A 120 5.10 7.23 10.38
C LYS A 120 4.62 5.92 9.76
N ILE A 121 4.35 5.95 8.46
CA ILE A 121 3.86 4.81 7.71
C ILE A 121 5.02 4.35 6.83
N VAL A 122 5.59 3.21 7.20
CA VAL A 122 6.74 2.61 6.53
C VAL A 122 6.23 1.67 5.46
N VAL A 123 6.59 1.93 4.20
CA VAL A 123 6.18 1.12 3.06
C VAL A 123 7.42 0.49 2.42
N SER A 124 7.42 -0.83 2.37
CA SER A 124 8.48 -1.59 1.71
C SER A 124 8.10 -1.88 0.27
N MET A 125 8.87 -1.33 -0.66
CA MET A 125 8.66 -1.53 -2.09
C MET A 125 9.98 -1.36 -2.84
N THR A 126 10.56 -2.47 -3.30
CA THR A 126 11.79 -2.45 -4.08
C THR A 126 11.73 -1.44 -5.23
N PRO A 127 12.71 -0.51 -5.34
CA PRO A 127 14.05 -0.55 -4.75
C PRO A 127 14.21 0.14 -3.38
N SER A 128 13.13 0.58 -2.75
CA SER A 128 13.19 1.50 -1.61
C SER A 128 12.32 1.08 -0.43
N MET A 129 12.80 1.35 0.78
CA MET A 129 11.95 1.46 1.97
C MET A 129 11.57 2.93 2.13
N ILE A 130 10.28 3.21 2.10
CA ILE A 130 9.73 4.56 2.09
C ILE A 130 9.13 4.83 3.47
N VAL A 131 9.28 6.02 3.99
CA VAL A 131 8.61 6.50 5.20
C VAL A 131 7.76 7.70 4.83
N TYR A 132 6.45 7.53 4.92
CA TYR A 132 5.50 8.63 4.91
C TYR A 132 5.34 9.14 6.34
N THR A 133 5.35 10.44 6.57
CA THR A 133 5.02 11.05 7.86
C THR A 133 3.78 11.91 7.68
N ASP A 134 2.69 11.48 8.30
CA ASP A 134 1.40 12.17 8.40
C ASP A 134 1.48 13.19 9.55
N VAL A 135 1.67 14.46 9.21
CA VAL A 135 2.01 15.50 10.19
C VAL A 135 0.78 15.97 10.95
N ASP A 136 -0.35 16.14 10.25
CA ASP A 136 -1.60 16.59 10.85
C ASP A 136 -2.48 15.43 11.36
N ARG A 137 -2.07 14.18 11.09
CA ARG A 137 -2.69 12.94 11.58
C ARG A 137 -4.11 12.75 11.07
N ASP A 138 -4.38 13.21 9.85
CA ASP A 138 -5.69 13.13 9.23
C ASP A 138 -5.92 11.83 8.43
N LEU A 139 -4.93 10.94 8.41
CA LEU A 139 -4.94 9.64 7.73
C LEU A 139 -4.96 9.77 6.20
N VAL A 140 -4.50 10.88 5.66
CA VAL A 140 -4.33 11.10 4.23
C VAL A 140 -2.97 11.73 3.98
N PHE A 141 -2.16 11.11 3.13
CA PHE A 141 -0.90 11.71 2.72
C PHE A 141 -1.15 12.93 1.80
N ASP A 142 -0.90 14.13 2.34
CA ASP A 142 -1.02 15.40 1.62
C ASP A 142 0.20 16.30 1.86
N PRO A 143 1.16 16.35 0.91
CA PRO A 143 2.32 17.23 1.00
C PRO A 143 1.97 18.72 1.14
N SER A 144 0.77 19.15 0.69
CA SER A 144 0.34 20.54 0.83
C SER A 144 0.00 20.93 2.28
N LYS A 145 -0.24 19.94 3.14
CA LYS A 145 -0.47 20.12 4.58
C LYS A 145 0.78 19.89 5.44
N GLY A 146 1.92 19.62 4.80
CA GLY A 146 3.22 19.46 5.47
C GLY A 146 3.67 18.02 5.63
N ASP A 147 2.92 17.05 5.11
CA ASP A 147 3.35 15.65 5.10
C ASP A 147 4.62 15.46 4.31
N THR A 148 5.40 14.47 4.73
CA THR A 148 6.70 14.19 4.13
C THR A 148 6.79 12.74 3.68
N ARG A 149 7.48 12.53 2.55
CA ARG A 149 7.88 11.20 2.08
C ARG A 149 9.40 11.15 2.01
N GLU A 150 9.97 10.16 2.65
CA GLU A 150 11.41 9.89 2.64
C GLU A 150 11.68 8.49 2.09
N GLU A 151 12.63 8.36 1.16
CA GLU A 151 13.23 7.05 0.86
C GLU A 151 14.32 6.76 1.90
N LEU A 152 13.93 6.11 3.01
CA LEU A 152 14.80 5.85 4.16
C LEU A 152 16.02 5.02 3.78
N LEU A 153 15.82 3.96 2.98
CA LEU A 153 16.89 3.14 2.39
C LEU A 153 16.52 2.85 0.94
N THR A 154 17.46 2.97 0.02
CA THR A 154 17.28 2.62 -1.40
C THR A 154 18.49 1.86 -1.93
N GLY A 155 18.24 0.92 -2.85
CA GLY A 155 19.26 0.02 -3.41
C GLY A 155 18.95 -1.46 -3.24
N PHE A 156 17.70 -1.82 -2.94
CA PHE A 156 17.23 -3.19 -2.97
C PHE A 156 17.04 -3.65 -4.41
N ASN A 157 17.51 -4.86 -4.74
CA ASN A 157 17.41 -5.40 -6.10
C ASN A 157 16.08 -6.12 -6.35
N SER A 158 15.80 -6.35 -7.64
CA SER A 158 14.65 -7.12 -8.16
C SER A 158 13.29 -6.48 -7.89
N LYS A 159 12.93 -5.50 -8.73
CA LYS A 159 11.62 -4.85 -8.69
C LYS A 159 10.49 -5.87 -8.83
N GLN A 160 9.48 -5.76 -7.96
CA GLN A 160 8.29 -6.61 -7.96
C GLN A 160 8.59 -8.13 -7.96
N HIS A 161 9.53 -8.56 -7.12
CA HIS A 161 9.87 -9.96 -6.93
C HIS A 161 9.43 -10.43 -5.54
N ASP A 162 8.88 -11.65 -5.48
CA ASP A 162 8.48 -12.37 -4.25
C ASP A 162 9.64 -12.68 -3.29
N HIS A 163 10.89 -12.43 -3.69
CA HIS A 163 12.10 -12.63 -2.89
C HIS A 163 12.82 -11.29 -2.61
N SER A 164 12.14 -10.14 -2.80
CA SER A 164 12.75 -8.82 -2.65
C SER A 164 12.50 -8.23 -1.26
N LEU A 165 12.44 -6.90 -1.11
CA LEU A 165 12.14 -6.22 0.17
C LEU A 165 10.64 -6.35 0.51
N HIS A 166 10.32 -6.82 1.72
CA HIS A 166 8.95 -7.08 2.21
C HIS A 166 8.71 -6.42 3.59
N SER A 167 7.91 -7.04 4.46
CA SER A 167 7.34 -6.44 5.66
C SER A 167 8.37 -5.82 6.59
N VAL A 168 7.96 -4.72 7.23
CA VAL A 168 8.63 -4.12 8.38
C VAL A 168 7.80 -4.42 9.62
N THR A 169 8.44 -4.66 10.76
CA THR A 169 7.78 -4.95 12.03
C THR A 169 8.57 -4.29 13.15
N ALA A 170 7.92 -3.52 14.01
CA ALA A 170 8.56 -2.97 15.20
C ALA A 170 8.63 -4.01 16.32
N GLY A 171 9.79 -4.10 16.96
CA GLY A 171 9.98 -4.94 18.14
C GLY A 171 9.77 -4.17 19.45
N PRO A 172 9.57 -4.90 20.57
CA PRO A 172 9.41 -4.29 21.89
C PRO A 172 10.68 -3.58 22.41
N ASP A 173 11.82 -3.78 21.74
CA ASP A 173 13.09 -3.12 22.00
C ASP A 173 13.22 -1.75 21.30
N GLY A 174 12.19 -1.33 20.56
CA GLY A 174 12.17 -0.08 19.82
C GLY A 174 12.90 -0.14 18.47
N GLN A 175 13.33 -1.32 18.02
CA GLN A 175 13.96 -1.51 16.71
C GLN A 175 12.94 -1.88 15.63
N TRP A 176 13.29 -1.61 14.37
CA TRP A 176 12.51 -2.02 13.21
C TRP A 176 13.19 -3.20 12.55
N TYR A 177 12.47 -4.29 12.41
CA TYR A 177 12.89 -5.49 11.72
C TYR A 177 12.25 -5.51 10.35
N TRP A 178 13.04 -5.77 9.32
CA TRP A 178 12.53 -5.92 7.96
C TRP A 178 13.22 -7.09 7.29
N ASN A 179 12.56 -7.66 6.28
CA ASN A 179 13.10 -8.79 5.56
C ASN A 179 13.38 -8.44 4.09
N HIS A 180 14.46 -9.03 3.59
CA HIS A 180 14.80 -9.05 2.19
C HIS A 180 15.27 -10.45 1.83
N GLY A 181 14.80 -10.99 0.71
CA GLY A 181 15.18 -12.33 0.27
C GLY A 181 16.56 -12.34 -0.42
N ASN A 182 16.74 -13.29 -1.33
CA ASN A 182 18.04 -13.57 -1.96
C ASN A 182 18.33 -12.71 -3.22
N CYS A 183 17.62 -11.60 -3.41
CA CYS A 183 17.84 -10.71 -4.56
C CYS A 183 19.07 -9.80 -4.39
N GLY A 184 19.53 -9.64 -3.15
CA GLY A 184 20.65 -8.80 -2.78
C GLY A 184 20.29 -7.31 -2.73
N ALA A 185 21.13 -6.55 -2.05
CA ALA A 185 20.94 -5.11 -1.92
C ALA A 185 22.28 -4.40 -1.69
N GLN A 186 22.37 -3.15 -2.14
CA GLN A 186 23.44 -2.25 -1.76
C GLN A 186 22.87 -0.87 -1.46
N PHE A 187 22.85 -0.49 -0.18
CA PHE A 187 22.34 0.80 0.27
C PHE A 187 23.30 1.43 1.27
N THR A 188 23.20 2.75 1.43
CA THR A 188 23.96 3.51 2.44
C THR A 188 22.98 4.16 3.39
N ASP A 189 23.18 3.97 4.70
CA ASP A 189 22.32 4.56 5.73
C ASP A 189 22.67 6.04 5.99
N LYS A 190 21.90 6.69 6.86
CA LYS A 190 22.11 8.09 7.26
C LYS A 190 23.42 8.34 8.01
N SER A 191 24.07 7.32 8.55
CA SER A 191 25.41 7.43 9.17
C SER A 191 26.54 7.43 8.15
N GLY A 192 26.23 7.17 6.87
CA GLY A 192 27.20 7.02 5.80
C GLY A 192 27.77 5.61 5.67
N LYS A 193 27.22 4.62 6.40
CA LYS A 193 27.67 3.23 6.32
C LYS A 193 26.96 2.52 5.16
N THR A 194 27.75 1.91 4.28
CA THR A 194 27.23 1.07 3.18
C THR A 194 27.09 -0.38 3.61
N PHE A 195 25.93 -0.96 3.30
CA PHE A 195 25.62 -2.37 3.50
C PHE A 195 25.54 -3.08 2.16
N ARG A 196 25.94 -4.36 2.14
CA ARG A 196 25.79 -5.27 1.00
C ARG A 196 25.18 -6.56 1.52
N LEU A 197 24.00 -6.89 0.98
CA LEU A 197 23.25 -8.11 1.26
C LEU A 197 23.34 -9.04 0.06
#